data_AF-A0A7Y0X4E0-F1
#
_entry.id   AF-A0A7Y0X4E0-F1
#
_cell.length_a   1.000
_cell.length_b   1.000
_cell.length_c   1.000
_cell.angle_alpha   90.00
_cell.angle_beta   90.00
_cell.angle_gamma   90.00
#
_symmetry.space_group_name_H-M   'P 1'
#
loop_
_entity.id
_entity.type
_entity.pdbx_description
1 polymer ?
#
loop_
_entity_poly.entity_id
_entity_poly.type
_entity_poly.pdbx_seq_one_letter_code
_entity_poly.pdbx_strand_id
1 'polypeptide(L)'
;GIAIIAPDTSPRGEGIADDESYDLGKGAGFYLNATQAPWSLHYCMYDYVTEELPAIIESNFPVSDVKSISGHSMGGHGALTIGLKNS
;
A
#
# COMPACT_ATOMS: atom_id res chain seq x y z
N GLY A 1 -23.10 0.01 -7.91
CA GLY A 1 -22.54 -0.32 -6.58
C GLY A 1 -21.09 0.10 -6.54
N ILE A 2 -20.41 -0.06 -5.41
CA ILE A 2 -18.97 0.25 -5.26
C ILE A 2 -18.25 -1.04 -4.88
N ALA A 3 -17.14 -1.35 -5.54
CA ALA A 3 -16.23 -2.41 -5.13
C ALA A 3 -15.31 -1.88 -4.02
N ILE A 4 -15.11 -2.66 -2.96
CA ILE A 4 -14.19 -2.31 -1.86
C ILE A 4 -12.97 -3.23 -1.95
N ILE A 5 -11.80 -2.62 -2.05
CA ILE A 5 -10.51 -3.31 -2.11
C ILE A 5 -9.77 -3.01 -0.80
N ALA A 6 -9.34 -4.06 -0.09
CA ALA A 6 -8.62 -3.96 1.17
C ALA A 6 -7.29 -4.71 1.08
N PRO A 7 -6.20 -4.05 0.65
CA PRO A 7 -4.88 -4.67 0.58
C PRO A 7 -4.27 -4.90 1.96
N ASP A 8 -3.25 -5.77 2.02
CA ASP A 8 -2.39 -5.92 3.20
C ASP A 8 -1.55 -4.64 3.43
N THR A 9 -0.91 -4.52 4.59
CA THR A 9 -0.30 -3.28 5.08
C THR A 9 1.22 -3.20 4.90
N SER A 10 1.85 -4.29 4.46
CA SER A 10 3.29 -4.40 4.18
C SER A 10 3.56 -5.59 3.26
N PRO A 11 4.76 -5.70 2.65
CA PRO A 11 5.21 -6.97 2.09
C PRO A 11 5.20 -8.10 3.14
N ARG A 12 5.02 -9.35 2.68
CA ARG A 12 4.99 -10.57 3.51
C ARG A 12 5.85 -11.67 2.89
N GLY A 13 6.49 -12.50 3.73
CA GLY A 13 7.28 -13.64 3.29
C GLY A 13 8.50 -13.91 4.16
N GLU A 14 9.06 -15.11 4.03
CA GLU A 14 10.38 -15.44 4.57
C GLU A 14 11.46 -14.62 3.84
N GLY A 15 12.48 -14.15 4.57
CA GLY A 15 13.55 -13.33 4.00
C GLY A 15 13.18 -11.86 3.72
N ILE A 16 11.93 -11.46 3.95
CA ILE A 16 11.56 -10.03 3.96
C ILE A 16 11.97 -9.43 5.30
N ALA A 17 12.71 -8.32 5.24
CA ALA A 17 13.12 -7.54 6.39
C ALA A 17 11.94 -7.28 7.34
N ASP A 18 12.21 -7.33 8.64
CA ASP A 18 11.19 -7.23 9.67
C ASP A 18 11.79 -6.63 10.94
N ASP A 19 10.94 -6.19 11.85
CA ASP A 19 11.31 -5.76 13.19
C ASP A 19 10.42 -6.48 14.21
N GLU A 20 10.88 -6.60 15.46
CA GLU A 20 10.03 -7.15 16.52
C GLU A 20 9.04 -6.10 17.06
N SER A 21 9.32 -4.82 16.85
CA SER A 21 8.40 -3.74 17.22
C SER A 21 7.16 -3.76 16.34
N TYR A 22 6.00 -3.47 16.92
CA TYR A 22 4.74 -3.48 16.18
C TYR A 22 4.63 -2.33 15.16
N ASP A 23 5.47 -1.30 15.30
CA ASP A 23 5.43 -0.04 14.56
C ASP A 23 6.50 0.06 13.45
N LEU A 24 7.26 -1.01 13.21
CA LEU A 24 8.23 -1.10 12.12
C LEU A 24 8.17 -2.50 11.48
N GLY A 25 8.49 -2.61 10.20
CA GLY A 25 8.53 -3.90 9.52
C GLY A 25 7.15 -4.42 9.12
N LYS A 26 6.92 -5.72 9.27
CA LYS A 26 5.73 -6.40 8.75
C LYS A 26 4.49 -5.98 9.53
N GLY A 27 3.46 -5.54 8.82
CA GLY A 27 2.29 -4.90 9.41
C GLY A 27 2.37 -3.37 9.42
N ALA A 28 3.56 -2.80 9.20
CA ALA A 28 3.86 -1.38 9.36
C ALA A 28 4.61 -0.82 8.13
N GLY A 29 4.02 -0.95 6.93
CA GLY A 29 4.66 -0.49 5.67
C GLY A 29 4.54 1.01 5.39
N PHE A 30 3.72 1.75 6.15
CA PHE A 30 3.53 3.20 6.08
C PHE A 30 3.17 3.81 4.70
N TYR A 31 2.83 2.99 3.70
CA TYR A 31 2.42 3.45 2.35
C TYR A 31 3.43 4.39 1.71
N LEU A 32 4.72 4.06 1.84
CA LEU A 32 5.86 4.74 1.25
C LEU A 32 6.69 3.79 0.38
N ASN A 33 7.62 4.35 -0.40
CA ASN A 33 8.70 3.60 -1.03
C ASN A 33 9.97 3.81 -0.21
N ALA A 34 10.42 2.76 0.47
CA ALA A 34 11.60 2.81 1.29
C ALA A 34 12.86 2.96 0.43
N THR A 35 13.80 3.81 0.86
CA THR A 35 15.07 4.04 0.15
C THR A 35 16.26 3.41 0.84
N GLN A 36 16.12 3.02 2.10
CA GLN A 36 17.20 2.48 2.91
C GLN A 36 17.16 0.95 2.94
N ALA A 37 18.33 0.33 2.82
CA ALA A 37 18.47 -1.10 3.05
C ALA A 37 18.24 -1.43 4.55
N PRO A 38 17.68 -2.61 4.89
CA PRO A 38 17.25 -3.66 3.96
C PRO A 38 15.83 -3.44 3.37
N TRP A 39 15.12 -2.41 3.81
CA TRP A 39 13.70 -2.17 3.51
C TRP A 39 13.43 -1.86 2.03
N SER A 40 14.33 -1.13 1.37
CA SER A 40 14.19 -0.70 -0.02
C SER A 40 14.03 -1.83 -1.04
N LEU A 41 14.32 -3.07 -0.66
CA LEU A 41 14.13 -4.23 -1.52
C LEU A 41 12.65 -4.61 -1.69
N HIS A 42 11.80 -4.40 -0.67
CA HIS A 42 10.42 -4.90 -0.66
C HIS A 42 9.37 -3.88 -0.19
N TYR A 43 9.76 -2.83 0.53
CA TYR A 43 8.83 -1.86 1.12
C TYR A 43 8.50 -0.75 0.11
N CYS A 44 7.84 -1.13 -0.97
CA CYS A 44 7.36 -0.25 -2.05
C CYS A 44 5.83 -0.09 -2.02
N MET A 45 5.28 0.14 -0.82
CA MET A 45 3.83 0.12 -0.61
C MET A 45 3.10 1.31 -1.25
N TYR A 46 3.80 2.42 -1.51
CA TYR A 46 3.21 3.53 -2.26
C TYR A 46 2.92 3.09 -3.70
N ASP A 47 3.94 2.62 -4.42
CA ASP A 47 3.79 2.17 -5.82
C ASP A 47 2.82 1.00 -5.93
N TYR A 48 2.85 0.08 -4.97
CA TYR A 48 1.89 -1.03 -4.94
C TYR A 48 0.44 -0.54 -4.89
N VAL A 49 0.13 0.45 -4.05
CA VAL A 49 -1.25 0.95 -3.88
C VAL A 49 -1.67 1.91 -4.99
N THR A 50 -0.76 2.70 -5.57
CA THR A 50 -1.12 3.69 -6.60
C THR A 50 -1.04 3.17 -8.03
N GLU A 51 -0.15 2.19 -8.31
CA GLU A 51 0.11 1.71 -9.66
C GLU A 51 -0.25 0.23 -9.85
N GLU A 52 0.41 -0.66 -9.11
CA GLU A 52 0.35 -2.10 -9.37
C GLU A 52 -1.04 -2.68 -9.05
N LEU A 53 -1.55 -2.44 -7.85
CA LEU A 53 -2.82 -2.98 -7.40
C LEU A 53 -4.00 -2.46 -8.24
N PRO A 54 -4.13 -1.14 -8.53
CA PRO A 54 -5.17 -0.67 -9.44
C PRO A 54 -5.13 -1.35 -10.81
N ALA A 55 -3.95 -1.51 -11.41
CA ALA A 55 -3.80 -2.17 -12.71
C ALA A 55 -4.25 -3.65 -12.66
N ILE A 56 -3.91 -4.37 -11.60
CA ILE A 56 -4.38 -5.75 -11.39
C ILE A 56 -5.90 -5.79 -11.24
N ILE A 57 -6.49 -4.88 -10.45
CA ILE A 57 -7.93 -4.86 -10.21
C ILE A 57 -8.70 -4.57 -11.49
N GLU A 58 -8.29 -3.56 -12.25
CA GLU A 58 -8.94 -3.16 -13.52
C GLU A 58 -8.84 -4.24 -14.60
N SER A 59 -7.75 -5.02 -14.60
CA SER A 59 -7.55 -6.10 -15.58
C SER A 59 -8.38 -7.35 -15.27
N ASN A 60 -8.82 -7.55 -14.02
CA ASN A 60 -9.43 -8.80 -13.56
C ASN A 60 -10.88 -8.67 -13.12
N PHE A 61 -11.37 -7.45 -12.84
CA PHE A 61 -12.70 -7.23 -12.31
C PHE A 61 -13.48 -6.17 -13.11
N PRO A 62 -14.81 -6.24 -13.15
CA PRO A 62 -15.65 -5.26 -13.87
C PRO A 62 -15.80 -3.97 -13.05
N VAL A 63 -14.72 -3.19 -12.95
CA VAL A 63 -14.69 -1.87 -12.30
C VAL A 63 -14.41 -0.76 -13.33
N SER A 64 -14.76 0.49 -12.99
CA SER A 64 -14.36 1.67 -13.76
C SER A 64 -12.97 2.16 -13.36
N ASP A 65 -12.46 3.13 -14.11
CA ASP A 65 -11.24 3.87 -13.80
C ASP A 65 -11.40 4.89 -12.65
N VAL A 66 -12.62 5.27 -12.29
CA VAL A 66 -12.91 6.15 -11.14
C VAL A 66 -12.58 5.45 -9.82
N LYS A 67 -11.65 6.05 -9.06
CA LYS A 67 -11.13 5.52 -7.79
C LYS A 67 -11.30 6.52 -6.65
N SER A 68 -11.42 6.02 -5.43
CA SER A 68 -11.39 6.80 -4.19
C SER A 68 -10.66 6.01 -3.13
N ILE A 69 -9.98 6.69 -2.21
CA ILE A 69 -9.17 6.05 -1.17
C ILE A 69 -9.57 6.56 0.22
N SER A 70 -9.65 5.64 1.17
CA SER A 70 -9.85 5.92 2.59
C SER A 70 -9.10 4.89 3.43
N GLY A 71 -8.91 5.18 4.71
CA GLY A 71 -8.20 4.28 5.61
C GLY A 71 -8.22 4.75 7.05
N HIS A 72 -7.74 3.89 7.96
CA HIS A 72 -7.69 4.14 9.40
C HIS A 72 -6.24 4.19 9.90
N SER A 73 -5.92 5.11 10.82
CA SER A 73 -4.60 5.28 11.42
C SER A 73 -3.48 5.38 10.35
N MET A 74 -2.52 4.46 10.31
CA MET A 74 -1.51 4.38 9.24
C MET A 74 -2.14 4.34 7.84
N GLY A 75 -3.26 3.64 7.66
CA GLY A 75 -4.04 3.64 6.41
C GLY A 75 -4.69 4.98 6.09
N GLY A 76 -5.11 5.73 7.12
CA GLY A 76 -5.64 7.08 6.95
C GLY A 76 -4.54 8.06 6.56
N HIS A 77 -3.35 7.93 7.17
CA HIS A 77 -2.15 8.64 6.74
C HIS A 77 -1.82 8.34 5.27
N GLY A 78 -1.81 7.07 4.87
CA GLY A 78 -1.59 6.66 3.48
C GLY A 78 -2.62 7.25 2.52
N ALA A 79 -3.92 7.14 2.86
CA ALA A 79 -5.01 7.67 2.03
C ALA A 79 -4.91 9.19 1.81
N LEU A 80 -4.62 9.97 2.86
CA LEU A 80 -4.44 11.41 2.74
C LEU A 80 -3.20 11.77 1.94
N THR A 81 -2.07 11.11 2.22
CA THR A 81 -0.80 11.41 1.54
C THR A 81 -0.86 11.07 0.06
N ILE A 82 -1.45 9.92 -0.30
CA ILE A 82 -1.67 9.50 -1.69
C ILE A 82 -2.66 10.43 -2.38
N GLY A 83 -3.81 10.73 -1.74
CA GLY A 83 -4.83 11.61 -2.30
C GLY A 83 -4.30 13.00 -2.63
N LEU A 84 -3.43 13.56 -1.79
CA LEU A 84 -2.82 14.88 -2.02
C LEU A 84 -1.69 14.87 -3.05
N LYS A 85 -0.96 13.76 -3.22
CA LYS A 85 0.16 13.66 -4.17
C LYS A 85 -0.28 13.35 -5.60
N ASN A 86 -1.51 12.84 -5.79
CA ASN A 86 -2.04 12.38 -7.08
C ASN A 86 -3.37 13.09 -7.42
N SER A 87 -3.51 14.34 -6.98
CA SER A 87 -4.69 15.19 -7.22
C SER A 87 -4.60 15.99 -8.51
#